data_AF-A0A2W6RL95-F1
#
_entry.id   AF-A0A2W6RL95-F1
#
_cell.length_a   1.000
_cell.length_b   1.000
_cell.length_c   1.000
_cell.angle_alpha   90.00
_cell.angle_beta   90.00
_cell.angle_gamma   90.00
#
_symmetry.space_group_name_H-M   'P 1'
#
loop_
_entity.id
_entity.type
_entity.pdbx_description
1 polymer ?
#
loop_
_entity_poly.entity_id
_entity_poly.type
_entity_poly.pdbx_seq_one_letter_code
_entity_poly.pdbx_strand_id
1 'polypeptide(L)'
;MQIRSPEQLVGYKGPLFRAAPGQLIISKIRVLQGSFAIISDEMGELALSPEYPTFEIDTSLIDRQFLELALRSSATLAELRPTGNTTKQRVAPEKFLTARVACPEIEDQRSLVDTYQAALAQAATLEAEATILEAEGLRAFEAALGIVAPPPLPDRPLFVARFSDIGRWSRESVLRHVTGTEPPPSPHPIVALEDVIADLENGWSPQCLSRPADGEEWGVLKVGAISAGTYNPHENKALPVTLTPRPALEVRAGDLLIGRANVTRLVGATAYVEA
;
A
#
# COMPACT_ATOMS: atom_id res chain seq x y z
N MET A 1 -13.48 36.55 -1.70
CA MET A 1 -13.77 36.70 -0.26
C MET A 1 -12.80 35.80 0.50
N GLN A 2 -11.94 36.34 1.38
CA GLN A 2 -10.98 35.55 2.15
C GLN A 2 -11.69 34.88 3.34
N ILE A 3 -11.43 33.58 3.58
CA ILE A 3 -12.18 32.76 4.56
C ILE A 3 -11.62 32.87 5.99
N ARG A 4 -10.36 33.25 6.16
CA ARG A 4 -9.69 33.26 7.47
C ARG A 4 -9.45 34.68 7.98
N SER A 5 -9.51 34.85 9.31
CA SER A 5 -9.16 36.11 9.94
C SER A 5 -7.64 36.39 9.82
N PRO A 6 -7.20 37.66 9.85
CA PRO A 6 -5.78 38.03 9.74
C PRO A 6 -4.86 37.31 10.73
N GLU A 7 -5.36 37.00 11.93
CA GLU A 7 -4.64 36.29 13.00
C GLU A 7 -4.38 34.81 12.66
N GLN A 8 -5.24 34.19 11.84
CA GLN A 8 -5.11 32.80 11.38
C GLN A 8 -4.22 32.65 10.13
N LEU A 9 -3.73 33.76 9.59
CA LEU A 9 -2.84 33.82 8.42
C LEU A 9 -1.36 33.98 8.78
N VAL A 10 -1.02 34.00 10.07
CA VAL A 10 0.37 34.20 10.54
C VAL A 10 1.28 33.11 9.95
N GLY A 11 2.14 33.51 9.00
CA GLY A 11 3.11 32.64 8.32
C GLY A 11 2.72 32.19 6.90
N TYR A 12 1.45 32.29 6.49
CA TYR A 12 1.04 31.95 5.13
C TYR A 12 1.22 33.14 4.18
N LYS A 13 1.99 32.94 3.10
CA LYS A 13 2.22 33.95 2.06
C LYS A 13 1.45 33.58 0.79
N GLY A 14 0.37 34.30 0.50
CA GLY A 14 -0.39 34.16 -0.75
C GLY A 14 -1.90 34.35 -0.55
N PRO A 15 -2.69 34.46 -1.64
CA PRO A 15 -4.14 34.46 -1.54
C PRO A 15 -4.65 33.05 -1.21
N LEU A 16 -5.77 32.99 -0.48
CA LEU A 16 -6.58 31.80 -0.28
C LEU A 16 -7.93 31.99 -0.97
N PHE A 17 -8.43 30.93 -1.58
CA PHE A 17 -9.71 30.88 -2.28
C PHE A 17 -10.68 29.97 -1.54
N ARG A 18 -11.95 30.33 -1.58
CA ARG A 18 -13.03 29.52 -1.01
C ARG A 18 -13.46 28.44 -1.97
N ALA A 19 -13.62 27.25 -1.43
CA ALA A 19 -14.23 26.13 -2.10
C ALA A 19 -15.38 25.58 -1.26
N ALA A 20 -16.50 25.30 -1.90
CA ALA A 20 -17.70 24.80 -1.25
C ALA A 20 -17.93 23.32 -1.62
N PRO A 21 -18.67 22.57 -0.79
CA PRO A 21 -19.14 21.24 -1.16
C PRO A 21 -19.84 21.21 -2.51
N GLY A 22 -19.62 20.13 -3.26
CA GLY A 22 -20.14 19.93 -4.60
C GLY A 22 -19.31 20.55 -5.73
N GLN A 23 -18.31 21.37 -5.43
CA GLN A 23 -17.39 21.89 -6.44
C GLN A 23 -16.31 20.87 -6.82
N LEU A 24 -15.91 20.87 -8.09
CA LEU A 24 -14.73 20.15 -8.57
C LEU A 24 -13.47 20.95 -8.20
N ILE A 25 -12.50 20.28 -7.60
CA ILE A 25 -11.16 20.81 -7.32
C ILE A 25 -10.15 19.98 -8.12
N ILE A 26 -9.19 20.64 -8.78
CA ILE A 26 -8.06 19.95 -9.42
C ILE A 26 -6.75 20.45 -8.81
N SER A 27 -5.71 19.62 -8.74
CA SER A 27 -4.35 20.10 -8.52
C SER A 27 -3.72 20.46 -9.86
N LYS A 28 -3.22 21.68 -10.03
CA LYS A 28 -2.52 22.07 -11.29
C LYS A 28 -1.31 21.19 -11.59
N ILE A 29 -0.75 20.51 -10.59
CA ILE A 29 0.40 19.61 -10.71
C ILE A 29 -0.11 18.17 -10.62
N ARG A 30 0.47 17.25 -11.40
CA ARG A 30 0.11 15.81 -11.37
C ARG A 30 -1.36 15.51 -11.71
N VAL A 31 -2.05 16.37 -12.47
CA VAL A 31 -3.40 16.10 -13.00
C VAL A 31 -3.50 14.70 -13.65
N LEU A 32 -2.45 14.28 -14.36
CA LEU A 32 -2.40 12.97 -15.02
C LEU A 32 -2.43 11.76 -14.07
N GLN A 33 -2.17 11.98 -12.78
CA GLN A 33 -2.28 10.96 -11.74
C GLN A 33 -3.69 10.95 -11.13
N GLY A 34 -4.67 11.59 -11.77
CA GLY A 34 -6.03 11.69 -11.26
C GLY A 34 -6.17 12.65 -10.07
N SER A 35 -5.29 13.65 -9.96
CA SER A 35 -5.26 14.60 -8.84
C SER A 35 -6.37 15.65 -8.93
N PHE A 36 -7.61 15.20 -8.90
CA PHE A 36 -8.82 15.98 -8.80
C PHE A 36 -9.82 15.26 -7.90
N ALA A 37 -10.75 16.02 -7.33
CA ALA A 37 -11.77 15.53 -6.42
C ALA A 37 -13.01 16.42 -6.48
N ILE A 38 -14.14 15.90 -6.03
CA ILE A 38 -15.32 16.71 -5.73
C ILE A 38 -15.37 16.88 -4.21
N ILE A 39 -15.59 18.10 -3.75
CA ILE A 39 -15.62 18.41 -2.33
C ILE A 39 -16.88 17.78 -1.74
N SER A 40 -16.73 16.88 -0.78
CA SER A 40 -17.86 16.25 -0.11
C SER A 40 -18.52 17.20 0.90
N ASP A 41 -19.78 16.94 1.21
CA ASP A 41 -20.52 17.72 2.23
C ASP A 41 -19.87 17.59 3.62
N GLU A 42 -19.25 16.44 3.91
CA GLU A 42 -18.54 16.18 5.16
C GLU A 42 -17.32 17.09 5.37
N MET A 43 -16.64 17.49 4.29
CA MET A 43 -15.48 18.37 4.37
C MET A 43 -15.85 19.82 4.66
N GLY A 44 -17.11 20.21 4.42
CA GLY A 44 -17.56 21.59 4.55
C GLY A 44 -16.81 22.55 3.62
N GLU A 45 -16.70 23.80 4.04
CA GLU A 45 -15.98 24.81 3.26
C GLU A 45 -14.46 24.70 3.42
N LEU A 46 -13.75 24.74 2.29
CA LEU A 46 -12.29 24.64 2.24
C LEU A 46 -11.65 25.96 1.83
N ALA A 47 -10.46 26.21 2.39
CA ALA A 47 -9.57 27.30 1.98
C ALA A 47 -8.42 26.72 1.15
N LEU A 48 -8.32 27.12 -0.12
CA LEU A 48 -7.39 26.56 -1.09
C LEU A 48 -6.35 27.58 -1.55
N SER A 49 -5.15 27.11 -1.86
CA SER A 49 -4.12 27.93 -2.50
C SER A 49 -4.39 28.08 -4.01
N PRO A 50 -3.69 28.99 -4.73
CA PRO A 50 -3.83 29.16 -6.18
C PRO A 50 -3.53 27.90 -7.01
N GLU A 51 -2.91 26.89 -6.40
CA GLU A 51 -2.58 25.61 -7.03
C GLU A 51 -3.80 24.72 -7.26
N TYR A 52 -4.92 25.04 -6.62
CA TYR A 52 -6.14 24.24 -6.63
C TYR A 52 -7.34 25.05 -7.13
N PRO A 53 -7.46 25.25 -8.45
CA PRO A 53 -8.63 25.91 -9.00
C PRO A 53 -9.88 25.05 -8.78
N THR A 54 -10.99 25.73 -8.54
CA THR A 54 -12.30 25.14 -8.30
C THR A 54 -13.26 25.47 -9.42
N PHE A 55 -14.18 24.55 -9.68
CA PHE A 55 -15.19 24.67 -10.72
C PHE A 55 -16.55 24.27 -10.17
N GLU A 56 -17.56 25.06 -10.50
CA GLU A 56 -18.95 24.67 -10.30
C GLU A 56 -19.31 23.58 -11.30
N ILE A 57 -20.05 22.57 -10.85
CA ILE A 57 -20.53 21.48 -11.70
C ILE A 57 -21.99 21.74 -12.02
N ASP A 58 -22.34 21.75 -13.30
CA ASP A 58 -23.73 21.80 -13.74
C ASP A 58 -24.37 20.40 -13.57
N THR A 59 -24.97 20.19 -12.41
CA THR A 59 -25.63 18.93 -12.03
C THR A 59 -26.91 18.65 -12.82
N SER A 60 -27.38 19.57 -13.68
CA SER A 60 -28.47 19.30 -14.61
C SER A 60 -28.01 18.50 -15.83
N LEU A 61 -26.71 18.57 -16.15
CA LEU A 61 -26.11 17.89 -17.31
C LEU A 61 -25.30 16.66 -16.90
N ILE A 62 -24.63 16.71 -15.76
CA ILE A 62 -23.72 15.65 -15.35
C ILE A 62 -23.82 15.33 -13.86
N ASP A 63 -23.90 14.03 -13.55
CA ASP A 63 -23.79 13.54 -12.18
C ASP A 63 -22.36 13.74 -11.67
N ARG A 64 -22.23 14.13 -10.40
CA ARG A 64 -20.94 14.43 -9.78
C ARG A 64 -20.02 13.21 -9.76
N GLN A 65 -20.53 12.07 -9.32
CA GLN A 65 -19.73 10.85 -9.20
C GLN A 65 -19.38 10.31 -10.58
N PHE A 66 -20.31 10.40 -11.53
CA PHE A 66 -20.04 10.07 -12.92
C PHE A 66 -18.90 10.92 -13.50
N LEU A 67 -18.95 12.24 -13.32
CA LEU A 67 -17.87 13.14 -13.77
C LEU A 67 -16.53 12.76 -13.16
N GLU A 68 -16.50 12.43 -11.87
CA GLU A 68 -15.28 12.02 -11.17
C GLU A 68 -14.65 10.76 -11.80
N LEU A 69 -15.47 9.77 -12.18
CA LEU A 69 -15.02 8.56 -12.86
C LEU A 69 -14.62 8.85 -14.32
N ALA A 70 -15.42 9.63 -15.05
CA ALA A 70 -15.18 9.97 -16.45
C ALA A 70 -13.85 10.73 -16.65
N LEU A 71 -13.50 11.63 -15.72
CA LEU A 71 -12.23 12.35 -15.73
C LEU A 71 -11.03 11.42 -15.51
N ARG A 72 -11.19 10.29 -14.82
CA ARG A 72 -10.13 9.28 -14.59
C ARG A 72 -10.01 8.26 -15.71
N SER A 73 -10.89 8.32 -16.71
CA SER A 73 -10.78 7.44 -17.86
C SER A 73 -9.46 7.66 -18.61
N SER A 74 -8.93 6.58 -19.17
CA SER A 74 -7.66 6.60 -19.92
C SER A 74 -7.70 7.58 -21.10
N ALA A 75 -8.86 7.72 -21.75
CA ALA A 75 -9.07 8.64 -22.87
C ALA A 75 -8.98 10.12 -22.42
N THR A 76 -9.70 10.50 -21.37
CA THR A 76 -9.66 11.88 -20.86
C THR A 76 -8.27 12.23 -20.34
N LEU A 77 -7.63 11.33 -19.58
CA LEU A 77 -6.27 11.52 -19.10
C LEU A 77 -5.27 11.65 -20.25
N ALA A 78 -5.47 10.96 -21.37
CA ALA A 78 -4.62 11.08 -22.56
C ALA A 78 -4.75 12.46 -23.22
N GLU A 79 -5.96 13.03 -23.34
CA GLU A 79 -6.16 14.39 -23.88
C GLU A 79 -5.52 15.48 -23.00
N LEU A 80 -5.47 15.25 -21.69
CA LEU A 80 -4.88 16.16 -20.71
C LEU A 80 -3.35 16.09 -20.66
N ARG A 81 -2.70 15.12 -21.32
CA ARG A 81 -1.23 14.98 -21.33
C ARG A 81 -0.60 16.21 -22.00
N PRO A 82 0.15 17.04 -21.24
CA PRO A 82 0.89 18.13 -21.84
C PRO A 82 2.12 17.60 -22.58
N THR A 83 2.53 18.30 -23.64
CA THR A 83 3.75 18.01 -24.39
C THR A 83 4.99 18.47 -23.62
N GLY A 84 5.90 17.55 -23.23
CA GLY A 84 7.21 17.86 -22.63
C GLY A 84 7.73 16.84 -21.61
N ASN A 85 9.05 16.74 -21.43
CA ASN A 85 9.74 15.67 -20.69
C ASN A 85 9.97 15.90 -19.17
N THR A 86 9.16 16.71 -18.47
CA THR A 86 9.41 17.02 -17.05
C THR A 86 8.46 16.30 -16.09
N THR A 87 8.94 15.95 -14.89
CA THR A 87 8.19 15.30 -13.80
C THR A 87 7.23 16.23 -13.05
N LYS A 88 7.29 17.55 -13.31
CA LYS A 88 6.41 18.58 -12.73
C LYS A 88 5.51 19.20 -13.80
N GLN A 89 4.93 18.35 -14.64
CA GLN A 89 3.95 18.79 -15.63
C GLN A 89 2.77 19.48 -14.94
N ARG A 90 2.51 20.69 -15.41
CA ARG A 90 1.46 21.56 -14.91
C ARG A 90 0.40 21.71 -15.99
N VAL A 91 -0.87 21.55 -15.63
CA VAL A 91 -1.99 21.77 -16.55
C VAL A 91 -2.65 23.10 -16.19
N ALA A 92 -2.77 23.97 -17.20
CA ALA A 92 -3.49 25.23 -17.06
C ALA A 92 -5.00 24.96 -16.96
N PRO A 93 -5.76 25.69 -16.13
CA PRO A 93 -7.22 25.51 -16.00
C PRO A 93 -7.95 25.57 -17.35
N GLU A 94 -7.53 26.47 -18.23
CA GLU A 94 -8.11 26.68 -19.55
C GLU A 94 -7.91 25.44 -20.42
N LYS A 95 -6.72 24.81 -20.34
CA LYS A 95 -6.43 23.56 -21.04
C LYS A 95 -7.26 22.41 -20.46
N PHE A 96 -7.45 22.36 -19.14
CA PHE A 96 -8.28 21.34 -18.49
C PHE A 96 -9.73 21.40 -19.01
N LEU A 97 -10.30 22.60 -19.14
CA LEU A 97 -11.65 22.81 -19.66
C LEU A 97 -11.82 22.42 -21.14
N THR A 98 -10.73 22.17 -21.89
CA THR A 98 -10.83 21.64 -23.27
C THR A 98 -10.96 20.12 -23.33
N ALA A 99 -10.76 19.41 -22.21
CA ALA A 99 -10.88 17.96 -22.18
C ALA A 99 -12.32 17.52 -22.43
N ARG A 100 -12.48 16.47 -23.23
CA ARG A 100 -13.79 15.93 -23.58
C ARG A 100 -14.09 14.69 -22.75
N VAL A 101 -15.32 14.63 -22.25
CA VAL A 101 -15.87 13.47 -21.54
C VAL A 101 -17.15 13.02 -22.24
N ALA A 102 -17.38 11.71 -22.29
CA ALA A 102 -18.66 11.18 -22.71
C ALA A 102 -19.72 11.60 -21.67
N CYS A 103 -20.86 12.12 -22.14
CA CYS A 103 -21.92 12.66 -21.28
C CYS A 103 -23.27 12.09 -21.77
N PRO A 104 -23.60 10.83 -21.40
CA PRO A 104 -24.91 10.24 -21.73
C PRO A 104 -26.02 10.92 -20.91
N GLU A 105 -27.27 10.49 -21.07
CA GLU A 105 -28.39 11.02 -20.29
C GLU A 105 -28.18 10.81 -18.78
N ILE A 106 -28.74 11.71 -17.95
CA ILE A 106 -28.47 11.73 -16.51
C ILE A 106 -28.86 10.43 -15.79
N GLU A 107 -29.87 9.73 -16.30
CA GLU A 107 -30.31 8.43 -15.77
C GLU A 107 -29.31 7.32 -16.10
N ASP A 108 -28.77 7.31 -17.33
CA ASP A 108 -27.72 6.37 -17.74
C ASP A 108 -26.44 6.61 -16.93
N GLN A 109 -26.07 7.87 -16.68
CA GLN A 109 -24.91 8.21 -15.85
C GLN A 109 -25.04 7.61 -14.44
N ARG A 110 -26.21 7.77 -13.80
CA ARG A 110 -26.47 7.21 -12.48
C ARG A 110 -26.43 5.69 -12.48
N SER A 111 -27.05 5.05 -13.48
CA SER A 111 -27.02 3.59 -13.63
C SER A 111 -25.60 3.04 -13.78
N LEU A 112 -24.73 3.73 -14.52
CA LEU A 112 -23.31 3.37 -14.65
C LEU A 112 -22.56 3.50 -13.31
N VAL A 113 -22.81 4.59 -12.58
CA VAL A 113 -22.21 4.81 -11.25
C VAL A 113 -22.67 3.73 -10.26
N ASP A 114 -23.96 3.44 -10.21
CA ASP A 114 -24.53 2.42 -9.32
C ASP A 114 -23.93 1.04 -9.60
N THR A 115 -23.79 0.68 -10.89
CA THR A 115 -23.16 -0.58 -11.31
C THR A 115 -21.70 -0.65 -10.86
N TYR A 116 -20.95 0.44 -11.04
CA TYR A 116 -19.56 0.51 -10.61
C TYR A 116 -19.42 0.40 -9.09
N GLN A 117 -20.27 1.09 -8.33
CA GLN A 117 -20.26 1.04 -6.87
C GLN A 117 -20.66 -0.34 -6.33
N ALA A 118 -21.64 -1.00 -6.95
CA ALA A 118 -22.01 -2.37 -6.61
C ALA A 118 -20.83 -3.34 -6.81
N ALA A 119 -20.08 -3.20 -7.89
CA ALA A 119 -18.89 -4.00 -8.14
C ALA A 119 -17.78 -3.75 -7.09
N LEU A 120 -17.55 -2.48 -6.71
CA LEU A 120 -16.59 -2.15 -5.65
C LEU A 120 -17.02 -2.70 -4.28
N ALA A 121 -18.31 -2.60 -3.95
CA ALA A 121 -18.84 -3.14 -2.71
C ALA A 121 -18.69 -4.67 -2.66
N GLN A 122 -18.97 -5.36 -3.77
CA GLN A 122 -18.76 -6.80 -3.90
C GLN A 122 -17.28 -7.16 -3.73
N ALA A 123 -16.36 -6.43 -4.36
CA ALA A 123 -14.93 -6.65 -4.21
C ALA A 123 -14.49 -6.52 -2.75
N ALA A 124 -14.93 -5.46 -2.05
CA ALA A 124 -14.63 -5.26 -0.63
C ALA A 124 -15.18 -6.38 0.26
N THR A 125 -16.37 -6.91 -0.04
CA THR A 125 -16.93 -8.07 0.66
C THR A 125 -16.07 -9.32 0.45
N LEU A 126 -15.69 -9.62 -0.80
CA LEU A 126 -14.85 -10.76 -1.12
C LEU A 126 -13.46 -10.68 -0.47
N GLU A 127 -12.85 -9.48 -0.40
CA GLU A 127 -11.58 -9.25 0.30
C GLU A 127 -11.70 -9.50 1.82
N ALA A 128 -12.82 -9.07 2.42
CA ALA A 128 -13.09 -9.33 3.83
C ALA A 128 -13.31 -10.82 4.11
N GLU A 129 -14.06 -11.51 3.25
CA GLU A 129 -14.26 -12.97 3.32
C GLU A 129 -12.94 -13.74 3.16
N ALA A 130 -12.10 -13.35 2.20
CA ALA A 130 -10.79 -13.94 2.00
C ALA A 130 -9.91 -13.80 3.25
N THR A 131 -9.88 -12.61 3.86
CA THR A 131 -9.14 -12.35 5.10
C THR A 131 -9.60 -13.26 6.25
N ILE A 132 -10.92 -13.47 6.38
CA ILE A 132 -11.48 -14.37 7.40
C ILE A 132 -11.07 -15.82 7.13
N LEU A 133 -11.20 -16.26 5.88
CA LEU A 133 -10.88 -17.64 5.49
C LEU A 133 -9.39 -17.96 5.66
N GLU A 134 -8.50 -17.03 5.32
CA GLU A 134 -7.05 -17.15 5.57
C GLU A 134 -6.75 -17.31 7.06
N ALA A 135 -7.38 -16.48 7.90
CA ALA A 135 -7.21 -16.57 9.35
C ALA A 135 -7.77 -17.88 9.93
N GLU A 136 -8.89 -18.39 9.40
CA GLU A 136 -9.44 -19.70 9.75
C GLU A 136 -8.52 -20.85 9.35
N GLY A 137 -7.96 -20.79 8.13
CA GLY A 137 -6.99 -21.76 7.64
C GLY A 137 -5.75 -21.82 8.53
N LEU A 138 -5.20 -20.66 8.91
CA LEU A 138 -4.06 -20.61 9.83
C LEU A 138 -4.41 -21.19 11.21
N ARG A 139 -5.58 -20.83 11.78
CA ARG A 139 -6.03 -21.39 13.07
C ARG A 139 -6.18 -22.91 13.01
N ALA A 140 -6.73 -23.44 11.92
CA ALA A 140 -6.87 -24.88 11.73
C ALA A 140 -5.51 -25.58 11.60
N PHE A 141 -4.57 -24.96 10.89
CA PHE A 141 -3.19 -25.44 10.78
C PHE A 141 -2.48 -25.47 12.14
N GLU A 142 -2.56 -24.38 12.91
CA GLU A 142 -2.00 -24.31 14.27
C GLU A 142 -2.62 -25.37 15.19
N ALA A 143 -3.94 -25.54 15.15
CA ALA A 143 -4.64 -26.55 15.94
C ALA A 143 -4.21 -27.97 15.57
N ALA A 144 -3.99 -28.28 14.28
CA ALA A 144 -3.50 -29.58 13.83
C ALA A 144 -2.06 -29.87 14.32
N LEU A 145 -1.24 -28.84 14.47
CA LEU A 145 0.10 -28.92 15.07
C LEU A 145 0.08 -28.91 16.61
N GLY A 146 -1.10 -28.77 17.22
CA GLY A 146 -1.26 -28.55 18.66
C GLY A 146 -0.54 -27.30 19.15
N ILE A 147 -0.34 -26.31 18.28
CA ILE A 147 0.16 -24.99 18.64
C ILE A 147 -1.00 -24.25 19.29
N VAL A 148 -0.92 -24.07 20.60
CA VAL A 148 -1.92 -23.32 21.36
C VAL A 148 -1.34 -21.95 21.68
N ALA A 149 -2.11 -20.89 21.39
CA ALA A 149 -1.76 -19.55 21.81
C ALA A 149 -1.47 -19.55 23.32
N PRO A 150 -0.31 -19.04 23.75
CA PRO A 150 0.08 -19.17 25.13
C PRO A 150 -0.87 -18.33 26.00
N PRO A 151 -1.23 -18.80 27.22
CA PRO A 151 -2.23 -18.12 28.04
C PRO A 151 -1.84 -16.65 28.29
N PRO A 152 -2.83 -15.75 28.46
CA PRO A 152 -2.55 -14.35 28.74
C PRO A 152 -1.71 -14.23 30.01
N LEU A 153 -0.73 -13.33 29.97
CA LEU A 153 0.12 -13.07 31.12
C LEU A 153 -0.64 -12.25 32.17
N PRO A 154 -0.45 -12.50 33.47
CA PRO A 154 -1.03 -11.67 34.51
C PRO A 154 -0.43 -10.26 34.45
N ASP A 155 -1.22 -9.26 34.82
CA ASP A 155 -0.73 -7.89 34.98
C ASP A 155 0.13 -7.78 36.25
N ARG A 156 1.42 -8.06 36.09
CA ARG A 156 2.41 -8.06 37.17
C ARG A 156 3.58 -7.16 36.79
N PRO A 157 3.62 -5.91 37.27
CA PRO A 157 4.66 -4.95 36.90
C PRO A 157 6.02 -5.24 37.54
N LEU A 158 6.07 -6.02 38.63
CA LEU A 158 7.29 -6.43 39.31
C LEU A 158 7.34 -7.94 39.55
N PHE A 159 8.41 -8.58 39.10
CA PHE A 159 8.70 -9.98 39.32
C PHE A 159 10.22 -10.18 39.47
N VAL A 160 10.60 -11.24 40.18
CA VAL A 160 12.00 -11.63 40.40
C VAL A 160 12.16 -13.04 39.87
N ALA A 161 13.21 -13.26 39.08
CA ALA A 161 13.60 -14.57 38.58
C ALA A 161 15.12 -14.74 38.78
N ARG A 162 15.57 -15.97 38.95
CA ARG A 162 17.01 -16.26 38.96
C ARG A 162 17.50 -16.32 37.52
N PHE A 163 18.64 -15.69 37.25
CA PHE A 163 19.20 -15.64 35.91
C PHE A 163 19.45 -17.03 35.31
N SER A 164 19.85 -18.01 36.13
CA SER A 164 20.07 -19.41 35.73
C SER A 164 18.82 -20.13 35.22
N ASP A 165 17.64 -19.65 35.61
CA ASP A 165 16.37 -20.34 35.35
C ASP A 165 15.66 -19.72 34.13
N ILE A 166 16.28 -18.71 33.48
CA ILE A 166 15.73 -17.97 32.35
C ILE A 166 16.30 -18.50 31.04
N GLY A 167 15.47 -19.17 30.24
CA GLY A 167 15.86 -19.60 28.88
C GLY A 167 15.97 -18.47 27.87
N ARG A 168 15.15 -17.41 28.01
CA ARG A 168 15.16 -16.24 27.11
C ARG A 168 14.94 -14.93 27.88
N TRP A 169 15.84 -13.97 27.69
CA TRP A 169 15.76 -12.67 28.34
C TRP A 169 14.71 -11.76 27.69
N SER A 170 13.45 -11.89 28.13
CA SER A 170 12.33 -11.01 27.78
C SER A 170 11.33 -10.95 28.94
N ARG A 171 10.58 -9.84 29.06
CA ARG A 171 9.56 -9.69 30.11
C ARG A 171 8.59 -10.88 30.09
N GLU A 172 8.12 -11.24 28.91
CA GLU A 172 7.13 -12.28 28.68
C GLU A 172 7.68 -13.65 29.07
N SER A 173 8.86 -14.03 28.55
CA SER A 173 9.45 -15.35 28.85
C SER A 173 9.76 -15.51 30.34
N VAL A 174 10.28 -14.47 30.99
CA VAL A 174 10.58 -14.51 32.42
C VAL A 174 9.28 -14.60 33.23
N LEU A 175 8.26 -13.82 32.86
CA LEU A 175 6.99 -13.83 33.57
C LEU A 175 6.26 -15.17 33.39
N ARG A 176 6.32 -15.80 32.21
CA ARG A 176 5.78 -17.17 32.00
C ARG A 176 6.43 -18.18 32.92
N HIS A 177 7.75 -18.18 32.96
CA HIS A 177 8.51 -19.06 33.83
C HIS A 177 8.15 -18.84 35.31
N VAL A 178 8.15 -17.59 35.78
CA VAL A 178 7.83 -17.25 37.18
C VAL A 178 6.39 -17.60 37.57
N THR A 179 5.45 -17.57 36.62
CA THR A 179 4.03 -17.81 36.88
C THR A 179 3.56 -19.21 36.53
N GLY A 180 4.41 -20.04 35.91
CA GLY A 180 4.04 -21.36 35.41
C GLY A 180 3.03 -21.31 34.26
N THR A 181 2.99 -20.22 33.49
CA THR A 181 2.02 -20.00 32.38
C THR A 181 2.64 -20.35 31.01
N GLU A 182 3.46 -21.38 30.98
CA GLU A 182 4.01 -21.91 29.72
C GLU A 182 2.90 -22.57 28.88
N PRO A 183 2.93 -22.42 27.54
CA PRO A 183 2.01 -23.15 26.68
C PRO A 183 2.20 -24.66 26.84
N PRO A 184 1.14 -25.47 26.65
CA PRO A 184 1.29 -26.92 26.63
C PRO A 184 2.26 -27.34 25.53
N PRO A 185 3.03 -28.43 25.73
CA PRO A 185 3.92 -28.94 24.71
C PRO A 185 3.11 -29.39 23.48
N SER A 186 3.69 -29.20 22.29
CA SER A 186 3.10 -29.74 21.06
C SER A 186 3.01 -31.27 21.15
N PRO A 187 1.95 -31.90 20.60
CA PRO A 187 1.89 -33.35 20.45
C PRO A 187 2.92 -33.91 19.46
N HIS A 188 3.62 -33.04 18.72
CA HIS A 188 4.62 -33.40 17.72
C HIS A 188 6.04 -33.09 18.20
N PRO A 189 7.07 -33.78 17.67
CA PRO A 189 8.47 -33.43 17.95
C PRO A 189 8.80 -32.00 17.53
N ILE A 190 9.48 -31.27 18.41
CA ILE A 190 10.03 -29.94 18.11
C ILE A 190 11.47 -30.13 17.61
N VAL A 191 11.76 -29.57 16.44
CA VAL A 191 13.10 -29.57 15.81
C VAL A 191 13.64 -28.14 15.73
N ALA A 192 14.96 -27.98 15.69
CA ALA A 192 15.55 -26.68 15.47
C ALA A 192 15.44 -26.31 13.97
N LEU A 193 15.33 -25.02 13.66
CA LEU A 193 15.28 -24.57 12.27
C LEU A 193 16.56 -24.95 11.49
N GLU A 194 17.71 -25.00 12.15
CA GLU A 194 18.98 -25.43 11.54
C GLU A 194 18.95 -26.90 11.06
N ASP A 195 18.11 -27.74 11.67
CA ASP A 195 17.97 -29.15 11.27
C ASP A 195 17.13 -29.32 9.99
N VAL A 196 16.34 -28.29 9.62
CA VAL A 196 15.37 -28.35 8.51
C VAL A 196 15.63 -27.33 7.41
N ILE A 197 16.49 -26.34 7.65
CA ILE A 197 16.92 -25.36 6.66
C ILE A 197 18.22 -25.85 6.02
N ALA A 198 18.17 -26.14 4.72
CA ALA A 198 19.31 -26.67 3.99
C ALA A 198 20.44 -25.65 3.77
N ASP A 199 20.10 -24.38 3.57
CA ASP A 199 21.05 -23.30 3.32
C ASP A 199 20.45 -21.93 3.69
N LEU A 200 21.30 -20.95 3.95
CA LEU A 200 20.94 -19.56 4.20
C LEU A 200 21.91 -18.63 3.46
N GLU A 201 21.44 -18.11 2.32
CA GLU A 201 22.23 -17.19 1.51
C GLU A 201 21.89 -15.72 1.75
N ASN A 202 22.92 -14.88 1.64
CA ASN A 202 22.77 -13.43 1.79
C ASN A 202 22.70 -12.76 0.42
N GLY A 203 21.61 -12.01 0.20
CA GLY A 203 21.47 -11.19 -1.01
C GLY A 203 22.59 -10.15 -1.18
N TRP A 204 22.78 -9.73 -2.44
CA TRP A 204 23.77 -8.73 -2.85
C TRP A 204 23.08 -7.44 -3.32
N SER A 205 23.47 -6.28 -2.77
CA SER A 205 22.86 -4.97 -3.05
C SER A 205 23.81 -4.01 -3.78
N PRO A 206 24.16 -4.24 -5.06
CA PRO A 206 24.98 -3.32 -5.84
C PRO A 206 24.18 -2.09 -6.31
N GLN A 207 24.90 -1.06 -6.73
CA GLN A 207 24.30 0.10 -7.40
C GLN A 207 23.79 -0.32 -8.79
N CYS A 208 22.47 -0.41 -8.94
CA CYS A 208 21.81 -0.84 -10.18
C CYS A 208 21.23 0.33 -10.99
N LEU A 209 20.82 0.05 -12.23
CA LEU A 209 20.06 1.00 -13.05
C LEU A 209 18.67 1.24 -12.47
N SER A 210 18.04 2.36 -12.83
CA SER A 210 16.69 2.72 -12.33
C SER A 210 15.54 2.02 -13.06
N ARG A 211 15.83 1.21 -14.08
CA ARG A 211 14.85 0.42 -14.84
C ARG A 211 14.90 -1.06 -14.44
N PRO A 212 13.81 -1.82 -14.65
CA PRO A 212 13.86 -3.29 -14.61
C PRO A 212 14.83 -3.86 -15.65
N ALA A 213 15.35 -5.06 -15.37
CA ALA A 213 16.07 -5.88 -16.34
C ALA A 213 15.13 -6.28 -17.49
N ASP A 214 15.68 -6.40 -18.69
CA ASP A 214 14.96 -6.78 -19.90
C ASP A 214 15.62 -7.99 -20.57
N GLY A 215 14.82 -8.90 -21.11
CA GLY A 215 15.28 -10.16 -21.70
C GLY A 215 16.19 -10.96 -20.78
N GLU A 216 17.41 -11.25 -21.25
CA GLU A 216 18.43 -12.04 -20.57
C GLU A 216 19.35 -11.21 -19.63
N GLU A 217 19.01 -9.94 -19.39
CA GLU A 217 19.77 -9.13 -18.45
C GLU A 217 19.58 -9.60 -17.01
N TRP A 218 20.64 -9.53 -16.22
CA TRP A 218 20.55 -9.80 -14.79
C TRP A 218 19.80 -8.67 -14.06
N GLY A 219 18.84 -9.05 -13.23
CA GLY A 219 18.13 -8.14 -12.33
C GLY A 219 18.49 -8.39 -10.87
N VAL A 220 18.63 -7.33 -10.08
CA VAL A 220 18.71 -7.41 -8.62
C VAL A 220 17.33 -7.08 -8.05
N LEU A 221 16.79 -7.99 -7.23
CA LEU A 221 15.48 -7.82 -6.61
C LEU A 221 15.45 -6.61 -5.68
N LYS A 222 14.34 -5.88 -5.72
CA LYS A 222 14.01 -4.86 -4.73
C LYS A 222 13.32 -5.55 -3.54
N VAL A 223 13.32 -4.90 -2.39
CA VAL A 223 12.54 -5.37 -1.22
C VAL A 223 11.04 -5.49 -1.55
N GLY A 224 10.55 -4.71 -2.50
CA GLY A 224 9.17 -4.81 -3.02
C GLY A 224 8.83 -6.15 -3.67
N ALA A 225 9.83 -6.93 -4.11
CA ALA A 225 9.61 -8.21 -4.79
C ALA A 225 8.95 -9.28 -3.91
N ILE A 226 8.91 -9.09 -2.59
CA ILE A 226 8.29 -10.03 -1.64
C ILE A 226 7.33 -9.34 -0.65
N SER A 227 7.08 -8.05 -0.83
CA SER A 227 6.33 -7.24 0.16
C SER A 227 4.84 -7.57 0.25
N ALA A 228 4.31 -8.36 -0.70
CA ALA A 228 2.91 -8.80 -0.72
C ALA A 228 2.74 -10.27 -0.28
N GLY A 229 3.77 -10.89 0.32
CA GLY A 229 3.76 -12.32 0.66
C GLY A 229 3.95 -13.25 -0.56
N THR A 230 4.00 -12.68 -1.76
CA THR A 230 4.22 -13.39 -3.02
C THR A 230 5.48 -12.86 -3.70
N TYR A 231 6.14 -13.74 -4.46
CA TYR A 231 7.33 -13.39 -5.23
C TYR A 231 6.93 -12.71 -6.54
N ASN A 232 7.41 -11.49 -6.78
CA ASN A 232 7.26 -10.77 -8.04
C ASN A 232 8.62 -10.55 -8.71
N PRO A 233 8.95 -11.30 -9.79
CA PRO A 233 10.23 -11.17 -10.48
C PRO A 233 10.40 -9.81 -11.19
N HIS A 234 9.32 -9.09 -11.50
CA HIS A 234 9.37 -7.79 -12.17
C HIS A 234 9.78 -6.64 -11.24
N GLU A 235 9.75 -6.83 -9.93
CA GLU A 235 10.24 -5.85 -8.95
C GLU A 235 11.76 -5.91 -8.78
N ASN A 236 12.47 -5.65 -9.87
CA ASN A 236 13.93 -5.69 -9.92
C ASN A 236 14.53 -4.39 -10.50
N LYS A 237 15.85 -4.28 -10.41
CA LYS A 237 16.66 -3.25 -11.06
C LYS A 237 17.71 -3.93 -11.91
N ALA A 238 17.87 -3.49 -13.16
CA ALA A 238 18.86 -4.06 -14.07
C ALA A 238 20.29 -3.86 -13.51
N LEU A 239 21.05 -4.95 -13.49
CA LEU A 239 22.46 -4.96 -13.12
C LEU A 239 23.27 -4.29 -14.25
N PRO A 240 24.11 -3.29 -13.96
CA PRO A 240 24.97 -2.69 -14.97
C PRO A 240 25.93 -3.72 -15.57
N VAL A 241 26.17 -3.64 -16.89
CA VAL A 241 27.11 -4.51 -17.61
C VAL A 241 28.55 -4.46 -17.10
N THR A 242 28.89 -3.43 -16.31
CA THR A 242 30.20 -3.28 -15.65
C THR A 242 30.37 -4.18 -14.42
N LEU A 243 29.29 -4.77 -13.91
CA LEU A 243 29.30 -5.65 -12.76
C LEU A 243 29.06 -7.10 -13.21
N THR A 244 29.91 -8.01 -12.73
CA THR A 244 29.74 -9.44 -12.99
C THR A 244 28.58 -10.00 -12.15
N PRO A 245 27.59 -10.67 -12.76
CA PRO A 245 26.52 -11.31 -12.02
C PRO A 245 27.04 -12.46 -11.13
N ARG A 246 26.24 -12.83 -10.13
CA ARG A 246 26.56 -13.91 -9.18
C ARG A 246 25.53 -15.05 -9.31
N PRO A 247 25.76 -16.04 -10.18
CA PRO A 247 24.80 -17.14 -10.41
C PRO A 247 24.47 -17.97 -9.15
N ALA A 248 25.34 -17.97 -8.15
CA ALA A 248 25.07 -18.60 -6.86
C ALA A 248 23.89 -17.94 -6.10
N LEU A 249 23.63 -16.65 -6.34
CA LEU A 249 22.55 -15.87 -5.71
C LEU A 249 21.32 -15.74 -6.62
N GLU A 250 21.28 -16.47 -7.72
CA GLU A 250 20.11 -16.53 -8.60
C GLU A 250 18.95 -17.15 -7.83
N VAL A 251 17.80 -16.46 -7.85
CA VAL A 251 16.57 -16.95 -7.24
C VAL A 251 15.96 -18.03 -8.14
N ARG A 252 15.64 -19.18 -7.55
CA ARG A 252 15.11 -20.35 -8.25
C ARG A 252 13.77 -20.78 -7.65
N ALA A 253 13.00 -21.49 -8.45
CA ALA A 253 11.81 -22.17 -7.97
C ALA A 253 12.17 -23.08 -6.79
N GLY A 254 11.40 -22.98 -5.70
CA GLY A 254 11.66 -23.66 -4.44
C GLY A 254 12.35 -22.80 -3.37
N ASP A 255 12.90 -21.63 -3.73
CA ASP A 255 13.51 -20.74 -2.75
C ASP A 255 12.46 -20.08 -1.84
N LEU A 256 12.81 -19.92 -0.56
CA LEU A 256 12.07 -19.09 0.38
C LEU A 256 12.84 -17.78 0.62
N LEU A 257 12.26 -16.67 0.16
CA LEU A 257 12.84 -15.35 0.34
C LEU A 257 12.33 -14.71 1.63
N ILE A 258 13.18 -13.97 2.34
CA ILE A 258 12.81 -13.25 3.57
C ILE A 258 13.28 -11.79 3.56
N GLY A 259 12.36 -10.88 3.90
CA GLY A 259 12.61 -9.45 4.03
C GLY A 259 13.28 -9.11 5.36
N ARG A 260 14.60 -8.89 5.35
CA ARG A 260 15.37 -8.63 6.59
C ARG A 260 15.49 -7.16 6.97
N ALA A 261 15.32 -6.24 6.03
CA ALA A 261 15.47 -4.80 6.25
C ALA A 261 14.43 -4.02 5.46
N ASN A 262 13.41 -3.52 6.16
CA ASN A 262 12.32 -2.72 5.60
C ASN A 262 11.64 -1.91 6.72
N VAL A 263 10.55 -1.22 6.42
CA VAL A 263 9.62 -0.68 7.44
C VAL A 263 9.10 -1.81 8.33
N THR A 264 8.77 -1.51 9.58
CA THR A 264 8.42 -2.50 10.63
C THR A 264 7.40 -3.55 10.18
N ARG A 265 6.37 -3.14 9.42
CA ARG A 265 5.32 -4.06 8.94
C ARG A 265 5.75 -5.05 7.86
N LEU A 266 6.90 -4.84 7.22
CA LEU A 266 7.42 -5.65 6.10
C LEU A 266 8.70 -6.42 6.47
N VAL A 267 9.27 -6.17 7.65
CA VAL A 267 10.37 -6.99 8.16
C VAL A 267 9.81 -8.34 8.58
N GLY A 268 10.45 -9.43 8.14
CA GLY A 268 9.99 -10.79 8.36
C GLY A 268 8.97 -11.28 7.33
N ALA A 269 8.57 -10.45 6.37
CA ALA A 269 7.76 -10.90 5.23
C ALA A 269 8.53 -11.99 4.46
N THR A 270 7.83 -13.07 4.10
CA THR A 270 8.40 -14.18 3.33
C THR A 270 7.64 -14.38 2.05
N ALA A 271 8.30 -14.93 1.04
CA ALA A 271 7.68 -15.35 -0.21
C ALA A 271 8.34 -16.63 -0.70
N TYR A 272 7.51 -17.62 -1.03
CA TYR A 272 7.94 -18.83 -1.71
C TYR A 272 7.98 -18.59 -3.23
N VAL A 273 9.03 -19.06 -3.89
CA VAL A 273 9.19 -18.93 -5.33
C VAL A 273 8.57 -20.18 -5.97
N GLU A 274 7.38 -20.01 -6.54
CA GLU A 274 6.71 -21.07 -7.30
C GLU A 274 7.42 -21.36 -8.63
N ALA A 275 7.15 -22.54 -9.20
CA ALA A 275 7.75 -23.02 -10.44
C ALA A 275 7.09 -22.42 -11.70
#